data_AF-A0A5R2MSY1-F1
#
_entry.id   AF-A0A5R2MSY1-F1
#
_cell.length_a   1.000
_cell.length_b   1.000
_cell.length_c   1.000
_cell.angle_alpha   90.00
_cell.angle_beta   90.00
_cell.angle_gamma   90.00
#
_symmetry.space_group_name_H-M   'P 1'
#
loop_
_entity.id
_entity.type
_entity.pdbx_description
1 polymer ?
#
loop_
_entity_poly.entity_id
_entity_poly.type
_entity_poly.pdbx_seq_one_letter_code
_entity_poly.pdbx_strand_id
1 'polypeptide(L)' 'MPYIAAENRYENMIYNRCGRSGLKLPAISLGLWHNFGDDTPHRTKQAIVRKAFDLGITHFDLANNYGPPPG' A
#
# COMPACT_ATOMS: atom_id res chain seq x y z
N MET A 1 -10.32 -12.37 -13.98
CA MET A 1 -11.38 -11.51 -13.42
C MET A 1 -10.75 -10.23 -12.90
N PRO A 2 -11.40 -9.07 -13.04
CA PRO A 2 -10.92 -7.83 -12.44
C PRO A 2 -10.87 -7.97 -10.91
N TYR A 3 -9.94 -7.28 -10.27
CA TYR A 3 -9.90 -7.19 -8.81
C TYR A 3 -11.02 -6.29 -8.30
N ILE A 4 -11.77 -6.78 -7.30
CA ILE A 4 -12.77 -6.03 -6.55
C ILE A 4 -12.25 -5.95 -5.11
N ALA A 5 -12.09 -4.74 -4.59
CA ALA A 5 -11.61 -4.54 -3.23
C ALA A 5 -12.66 -4.95 -2.20
N ALA A 6 -12.23 -5.49 -1.07
CA ALA A 6 -13.07 -5.93 0.03
C ALA A 6 -13.98 -4.78 0.50
N GLU A 7 -15.29 -5.02 0.54
CA GLU A 7 -16.30 -4.00 0.88
C GLU A 7 -16.10 -3.46 2.31
N ASN A 8 -15.61 -4.30 3.21
CA ASN A 8 -15.38 -4.00 4.63
C ASN A 8 -13.99 -3.40 4.94
N ARG A 9 -13.19 -3.03 3.94
CA ARG A 9 -11.80 -2.57 4.12
C ARG A 9 -11.64 -1.36 5.05
N TYR A 10 -12.69 -0.58 5.27
CA TYR A 10 -12.66 0.60 6.13
C TYR A 10 -13.16 0.35 7.56
N GLU A 11 -13.65 -0.85 7.87
CA GLU A 11 -14.28 -1.14 9.17
C GLU A 11 -13.26 -1.22 10.32
N ASN A 12 -12.05 -1.73 10.04
CA ASN A 12 -11.07 -2.06 11.09
C ASN A 12 -9.83 -1.16 11.11
N MET A 13 -9.48 -0.51 9.99
CA MET A 13 -8.29 0.34 9.91
C MET A 13 -8.50 1.64 10.70
N ILE A 14 -7.54 1.98 11.56
CA ILE A 14 -7.51 3.26 12.28
C ILE A 14 -6.90 4.32 11.36
N TYR A 15 -7.56 5.47 11.21
CA TYR A 15 -7.08 6.60 10.41
C TYR A 15 -6.73 7.80 11.29
N ASN A 16 -5.44 8.14 11.35
CA ASN A 16 -4.88 9.20 12.19
C ASN A 16 -4.67 10.48 11.39
N ARG A 17 -4.97 11.64 11.99
CA ARG A 17 -4.74 12.95 11.34
C ARG A 17 -3.25 13.22 11.23
N CYS A 18 -2.80 13.67 10.05
CA CYS A 18 -1.42 14.07 9.81
C CYS A 18 -1.19 15.51 10.34
N GLY A 19 -0.79 15.62 11.60
CA GLY A 19 -0.59 16.91 12.27
C GLY A 19 -1.87 17.75 12.32
N ARG A 20 -1.78 19.03 11.95
CA ARG A 20 -2.93 19.97 11.90
C ARG A 20 -3.65 20.00 10.54
N SER A 21 -3.35 19.05 9.64
CA SER A 21 -3.96 19.00 8.31
C SER A 21 -5.32 18.30 8.32
N GLY A 22 -6.08 18.43 7.23
CA GLY A 22 -7.29 17.63 6.97
C GLY A 22 -7.01 16.17 6.63
N LEU A 23 -5.77 15.84 6.26
CA LEU A 23 -5.38 14.52 5.77
C LEU A 23 -5.35 13.51 6.93
N LYS A 24 -5.95 12.35 6.69
CA LYS A 24 -5.81 11.19 7.58
C LYS A 24 -5.02 10.09 6.88
N LEU A 25 -4.02 9.56 7.56
CA LEU A 25 -3.22 8.41 7.12
C LEU A 25 -3.65 7.16 7.89
N PRO A 26 -3.60 5.96 7.28
CA PRO A 26 -3.85 4.73 8.02
C PRO A 26 -2.76 4.54 9.10
N ALA A 27 -3.12 3.95 10.23
CA ALA A 27 -2.18 3.67 11.32
C ALA A 27 -1.02 2.76 10.88
N ILE A 28 -1.23 1.97 9.82
CA ILE A 28 -0.22 1.18 9.13
C ILE A 28 -0.21 1.59 7.65
N SER A 29 0.95 1.95 7.12
CA SER A 29 1.17 2.29 5.70
C SER A 29 2.07 1.24 5.02
N LEU A 30 1.98 1.09 3.70
CA LEU A 30 2.82 0.16 2.95
C LEU A 30 3.93 0.90 2.20
N GLY A 31 5.18 0.69 2.58
CA GLY A 31 6.36 1.15 1.84
C GLY A 31 6.77 0.17 0.76
N LEU A 32 7.18 0.69 -0.41
CA LEU A 32 7.56 -0.11 -1.59
C LEU A 32 9.08 -0.21 -1.78
N TRP A 33 9.87 0.01 -0.73
CA TRP A 33 11.34 0.01 -0.81
C TRP A 33 11.91 -1.31 -1.33
N HIS A 34 11.40 -2.44 -0.83
CA HIS A 34 11.80 -3.79 -1.22
C HIS A 34 10.59 -4.60 -1.67
N ASN A 35 10.83 -5.65 -2.47
CA ASN A 35 9.82 -6.56 -3.03
C ASN A 35 8.96 -5.96 -4.16
N PHE A 36 9.36 -4.79 -4.68
CA PHE A 36 8.68 -4.13 -5.79
C PHE A 36 9.58 -3.89 -7.02
N GLY A 37 10.85 -4.30 -6.94
CA GLY A 37 11.81 -4.34 -8.07
C GLY A 37 11.63 -5.53 -9.02
N ASP A 38 12.40 -5.58 -10.10
CA ASP A 38 12.33 -6.64 -11.13
C ASP A 38 12.74 -8.03 -10.59
N ASP A 39 13.42 -8.06 -9.46
CA ASP A 39 13.73 -9.28 -8.70
C ASP A 39 12.50 -9.97 -8.10
N THR A 40 11.34 -9.29 -8.08
CA THR A 40 10.11 -9.81 -7.50
C THR A 40 9.05 -10.08 -8.58
N PRO A 41 8.42 -11.27 -8.60
CA PRO A 41 7.36 -11.57 -9.57
C PRO A 41 6.21 -10.55 -9.49
N HIS A 42 5.77 -10.03 -10.64
CA HIS A 42 4.71 -9.01 -10.71
C HIS A 42 3.41 -9.45 -10.00
N ARG A 43 3.06 -10.74 -10.07
CA ARG A 43 1.90 -11.31 -9.37
C ARG A 43 2.00 -11.13 -7.85
N THR A 44 3.19 -11.27 -7.28
CA THR A 44 3.43 -11.07 -5.84
C THR A 44 3.26 -9.60 -5.48
N LYS A 45 3.80 -8.67 -6.28
CA LYS A 45 3.59 -7.22 -6.09
C LYS A 45 2.10 -6.87 -6.04
N GLN A 46 1.32 -7.38 -7.01
CA GLN A 46 -0.14 -7.19 -7.06
C GLN A 46 -0.84 -7.79 -5.83
N ALA A 47 -0.45 -8.99 -5.39
CA ALA A 47 -1.06 -9.65 -4.24
C ALA A 47 -0.84 -8.85 -2.95
N ILE A 48 0.37 -8.32 -2.74
CA ILE A 48 0.71 -7.49 -1.58
C ILE A 48 -0.14 -6.21 -1.57
N VAL A 49 -0.18 -5.46 -2.68
CA VAL A 49 -0.93 -4.19 -2.76
C VAL A 49 -2.44 -4.42 -2.57
N ARG A 50 -3.00 -5.46 -3.21
CA ARG A 50 -4.42 -5.80 -3.05
C ARG A 50 -4.75 -6.14 -1.60
N LYS A 51 -3.94 -7.00 -0.97
CA LYS A 51 -4.16 -7.37 0.43
C LYS A 51 -4.03 -6.17 1.38
N ALA A 52 -3.06 -5.30 1.16
CA ALA A 52 -2.90 -4.08 1.93
C ALA A 52 -4.15 -3.19 1.83
N PHE A 53 -4.66 -2.99 0.61
CA PHE A 53 -5.87 -2.19 0.39
C PHE A 53 -7.13 -2.85 0.98
N ASP A 54 -7.28 -4.17 0.87
CA ASP A 54 -8.37 -4.94 1.50
C ASP A 54 -8.34 -4.83 3.03
N LEU A 55 -7.17 -4.58 3.63
CA LEU A 55 -7.00 -4.31 5.07
C LEU A 55 -7.17 -2.82 5.43
N GLY A 56 -7.51 -1.96 4.48
CA GLY A 56 -7.73 -0.53 4.71
C GLY A 56 -6.47 0.33 4.63
N ILE A 57 -5.31 -0.22 4.24
CA ILE A 57 -4.13 0.60 4.00
C ILE A 57 -4.37 1.46 2.76
N THR A 58 -4.45 2.78 2.95
CA THR A 58 -4.68 3.77 1.88
C THR A 58 -3.46 4.63 1.56
N HIS A 59 -2.33 4.39 2.21
CA HIS A 59 -1.07 5.05 1.93
C HIS A 59 -0.03 4.04 1.46
N PHE A 60 0.44 4.28 0.24
CA PHE A 60 1.55 3.58 -0.39
C PHE A 60 2.71 4.56 -0.54
N ASP A 61 3.87 4.22 0.00
CA ASP A 61 5.05 5.08 0.05
C ASP A 61 6.12 4.59 -0.93
N LEU A 62 6.71 5.52 -1.69
CA LEU A 62 7.67 5.26 -2.75
C LEU A 62 8.80 6.30 -2.72
N ALA A 63 9.95 5.95 -3.32
CA ALA A 63 11.00 6.88 -3.67
C ALA A 63 11.59 6.54 -5.05
N ASN A 64 12.29 7.51 -5.64
CA ASN A 64 12.87 7.44 -6.98
C ASN A 64 13.89 6.31 -7.21
N ASN A 65 14.47 5.73 -6.15
CA ASN A 65 15.48 4.69 -6.25
C ASN A 65 15.06 3.35 -5.62
N TYR A 66 13.78 3.20 -5.29
CA TYR A 66 13.24 1.91 -4.85
C TYR A 66 13.35 0.89 -6.00
N GLY A 67 13.53 -0.39 -5.65
CA GLY A 67 13.99 -1.42 -6.60
C GLY A 67 14.49 -2.69 -5.90
N PRO A 68 15.39 -3.51 -6.48
CA PRO A 68 16.21 -3.29 -7.69
C PRO A 68 15.61 -3.82 -9.02
N PRO A 69 16.07 -3.32 -10.21
CA PRO A 69 16.93 -2.15 -10.36
C PRO A 69 16.21 -0.89 -9.85
N PRO A 70 16.95 0.16 -9.48
CA PRO A 70 16.31 1.45 -9.21
C PRO A 70 15.54 1.88 -10.47
N GLY A 71 14.29 2.31 -10.30
CA GLY A 71 13.40 2.67 -11.41
C GLY A 71 12.43 3.77 -11.07
#